data_AF-A0A935Y6S8-F1
#
_entry.id   AF-A0A935Y6S8-F1
#
_cell.length_a   1.000
_cell.length_b   1.000
_cell.length_c   1.000
_cell.angle_alpha   90.00
_cell.angle_beta   90.00
_cell.angle_gamma   90.00
#
_symmetry.space_group_name_H-M   'P 1'
#
loop_
_entity.id
_entity.type
_entity.pdbx_description
1 polymer ?
#
loop_
_entity_poly.entity_id
_entity_poly.type
_entity_poly.pdbx_seq_one_letter_code
_entity_poly.pdbx_strand_id
1 'polypeptide(L)'
;MQRQASDLADALQAIVQKNAANLKAATETAGLQAIELGQTLMRQNDDLAGALSRTQAATTEIRNALQTQIEELSAVTQKVEVEARVIGTVFRTEADTLREAATKASGTAGELQQQMRDGLTALEQVASRALEKSALLHQDVARQGELVKAATEEGGKRTAELASLYEGHARQLSEASEMAREKLEQMGRSLAAQAEILSTITDQAVGRQQQLNVTLGQRVEQLSAVGKEGQHQLSTLNISAQNLGEFLRATTAESARQAKDTIQLFRDGAEALSQVTKKAAQQVSGVKAAVAEQITELSDLSVKVHDMAEQVRAQLRAQAKEFSDAALSAKASAEGARGDAQQASEILNRQVESLAQAAARMNQHLAGLGTDIDKRIESMSRAAENAAGRVGAIGQSFERQAEGFGRALDLAQAKAAELGETFRGQSLELAKTSQIALERIDRLRETQNNSTRDSFLRAASVMIEELNGLALDIHSLLDNEIPEDIWKRYREGDRSIFARRLFRNKDSYVIPAIEQRYQRDERFHDIVDRYIKKFEDLLTQSAKADPEAVLNAAIITADVGKLYLVMAKSLGRSAEN
;
A
#
# COMPACT_ATOMS: atom_id res chain seq x y z
N MET A 1 -7.56 -82.41 -178.98
CA MET A 1 -8.35 -82.23 -177.73
C MET A 1 -7.88 -83.07 -176.54
N GLN A 2 -7.03 -84.10 -176.69
CA GLN A 2 -6.60 -84.94 -175.54
C GLN A 2 -5.39 -84.40 -174.75
N ARG A 3 -4.63 -83.43 -175.28
CA ARG A 3 -3.47 -82.81 -174.59
C ARG A 3 -3.84 -81.67 -173.63
N GLN A 4 -4.92 -80.91 -173.89
CA GLN A 4 -5.33 -79.78 -173.04
C GLN A 4 -6.01 -80.21 -171.73
N ALA A 5 -6.49 -81.46 -171.61
CA ALA A 5 -7.07 -81.98 -170.37
C ALA A 5 -6.01 -82.43 -169.35
N SER A 6 -4.81 -82.82 -169.81
CA SER A 6 -3.69 -83.24 -168.94
C SER A 6 -3.05 -82.06 -168.23
N ASP A 7 -2.77 -80.98 -168.97
CA ASP A 7 -2.10 -79.79 -168.40
C ASP A 7 -2.98 -79.08 -167.35
N LEU A 8 -4.31 -79.13 -167.48
CA LEU A 8 -5.23 -78.58 -166.50
C LEU A 8 -5.29 -79.41 -165.20
N ALA A 9 -5.16 -80.74 -165.31
CA ALA A 9 -5.13 -81.64 -164.17
C ALA A 9 -3.85 -81.46 -163.35
N ASP A 10 -2.69 -81.34 -164.01
CA ASP A 10 -1.41 -81.11 -163.34
C ASP A 10 -1.35 -79.72 -162.67
N ALA A 11 -1.91 -78.68 -163.29
CA ALA A 11 -2.01 -77.35 -162.69
C ALA A 11 -2.94 -77.32 -161.46
N LEU A 12 -4.09 -78.02 -161.52
CA LEU A 12 -4.99 -78.16 -160.37
C LEU A 12 -4.32 -78.95 -159.24
N GLN A 13 -3.58 -80.02 -159.55
CA GLN A 13 -2.87 -80.80 -158.55
C GLN A 13 -1.75 -79.99 -157.86
N ALA A 14 -1.02 -79.16 -158.61
CA ALA A 14 0.00 -78.27 -158.05
C ALA A 14 -0.60 -77.18 -157.15
N ILE A 15 -1.76 -76.60 -157.53
CA ILE A 15 -2.47 -75.61 -156.70
C ILE A 15 -3.02 -76.27 -155.43
N VAL A 16 -3.59 -77.47 -155.52
CA VAL A 16 -4.10 -78.21 -154.36
C VAL A 16 -2.96 -78.58 -153.41
N GLN A 17 -1.81 -79.04 -153.92
CA GLN A 17 -0.64 -79.34 -153.07
C GLN A 17 -0.07 -78.07 -152.42
N LYS A 18 0.03 -76.96 -153.15
CA LYS A 18 0.50 -75.67 -152.60
C LYS A 18 -0.46 -75.13 -151.55
N ASN A 19 -1.77 -75.21 -151.79
CA ASN A 19 -2.77 -74.79 -150.82
C ASN A 19 -2.80 -75.70 -149.59
N ALA A 20 -2.63 -77.02 -149.75
CA ALA A 20 -2.52 -77.94 -148.62
C ALA A 20 -1.26 -77.68 -147.77
N ALA A 21 -0.12 -77.38 -148.41
CA ALA A 21 1.11 -77.02 -147.70
C ALA A 21 0.99 -75.69 -146.96
N ASN A 22 0.39 -74.66 -147.58
CA ASN A 22 0.14 -73.38 -146.93
C ASN A 22 -0.85 -73.51 -145.77
N LEU A 23 -1.90 -74.33 -145.91
CA LEU A 23 -2.86 -74.59 -144.84
C LEU A 23 -2.22 -75.33 -143.67
N LYS A 24 -1.30 -76.28 -143.96
CA LYS A 24 -0.52 -77.00 -142.93
C LYS A 24 0.42 -76.06 -142.17
N ALA A 25 1.15 -75.20 -142.87
CA ALA A 25 2.04 -74.22 -142.23
C ALA A 25 1.24 -73.20 -141.39
N ALA A 26 0.09 -72.74 -141.88
CA ALA A 26 -0.78 -71.83 -141.14
C ALA A 26 -1.37 -72.50 -139.89
N THR A 27 -1.75 -73.78 -139.96
CA THR A 27 -2.26 -74.54 -138.81
C THR A 27 -1.18 -74.90 -137.78
N GLU A 28 0.05 -75.21 -138.21
CA GLU A 28 1.19 -75.39 -137.30
C GLU A 28 1.58 -74.08 -136.59
N THR A 29 1.60 -72.96 -137.31
CA THR A 29 1.89 -71.64 -136.72
C THR A 29 0.79 -71.21 -135.75
N ALA A 30 -0.48 -71.41 -136.10
CA ALA A 30 -1.60 -71.14 -135.20
C ALA A 30 -1.60 -72.06 -133.96
N GLY A 31 -1.21 -73.33 -134.12
CA GLY A 31 -1.05 -74.28 -133.01
C GLY A 31 0.05 -73.86 -132.03
N LEU A 32 1.20 -73.41 -132.54
CA LEU A 32 2.30 -72.90 -131.71
C LEU A 32 1.92 -71.60 -130.98
N GLN A 33 1.26 -70.66 -131.67
CA GLN A 33 0.78 -69.42 -131.04
C GLN A 33 -0.30 -69.69 -129.99
N ALA A 34 -1.18 -70.67 -130.20
CA ALA A 34 -2.18 -71.06 -129.20
C ALA A 34 -1.55 -71.68 -127.95
N ILE A 35 -0.48 -72.48 -128.11
CA ILE A 35 0.28 -73.05 -126.98
C ILE A 35 1.02 -71.95 -126.22
N GLU A 36 1.68 -71.02 -126.91
CA GLU A 36 2.40 -69.90 -126.29
C GLU A 36 1.45 -68.96 -125.54
N LEU A 37 0.29 -68.65 -126.13
CA LEU A 37 -0.77 -67.89 -125.47
C LEU A 37 -1.30 -68.63 -124.23
N GLY A 38 -1.53 -69.95 -124.33
CA GLY A 38 -1.96 -70.78 -123.21
C GLY A 38 -0.94 -70.80 -122.07
N GLN A 39 0.34 -70.95 -122.38
CA GLN A 39 1.42 -70.92 -121.39
C GLN A 39 1.57 -69.53 -120.73
N THR A 40 1.39 -68.46 -121.51
CA THR A 40 1.45 -67.09 -120.99
C THR A 40 0.27 -66.80 -120.06
N LEU A 41 -0.95 -67.21 -120.45
CA LEU A 41 -2.14 -67.10 -119.60
C LEU A 41 -2.02 -67.94 -118.33
N MET A 42 -1.44 -69.15 -118.39
CA MET A 42 -1.17 -69.96 -117.19
C MET A 42 -0.20 -69.27 -116.25
N ARG A 43 0.93 -68.73 -116.76
CA ARG A 43 1.86 -67.95 -115.92
C ARG A 43 1.20 -66.73 -115.29
N GLN A 44 0.45 -65.96 -116.07
CA GLN A 44 -0.28 -64.80 -115.55
C GLN A 44 -1.29 -65.20 -114.48
N ASN A 45 -1.99 -66.32 -114.64
CA ASN A 45 -2.94 -66.83 -113.66
C ASN A 45 -2.24 -67.31 -112.37
N ASP A 46 -1.09 -67.95 -112.47
CA ASP A 46 -0.29 -68.38 -111.32
C ASP A 46 0.31 -67.18 -110.56
N ASP A 47 0.80 -66.17 -111.27
CA ASP A 47 1.29 -64.93 -110.68
C ASP A 47 0.15 -64.15 -109.98
N LEU A 48 -1.04 -64.11 -110.59
CA LEU A 48 -2.22 -63.50 -109.98
C LEU A 48 -2.65 -64.26 -108.72
N ALA A 49 -2.66 -65.59 -108.77
CA ALA A 49 -2.98 -66.43 -107.61
C ALA A 49 -1.96 -66.23 -106.47
N GLY A 50 -0.67 -66.13 -106.80
CA GLY A 50 0.40 -65.83 -105.86
C GLY A 50 0.27 -64.44 -105.25
N ALA A 51 -0.05 -63.42 -106.05
CA ALA A 51 -0.28 -62.06 -105.57
C ALA A 51 -1.52 -61.99 -104.66
N LEU A 52 -2.60 -62.69 -105.01
CA LEU A 52 -3.83 -62.74 -104.23
C LEU A 52 -3.60 -63.43 -102.87
N SER A 53 -2.85 -64.53 -102.85
CA SER A 53 -2.49 -65.24 -101.62
C SER A 53 -1.62 -64.39 -100.69
N ARG A 54 -0.60 -63.68 -101.22
CA ARG A 54 0.21 -62.75 -100.43
C ARG A 54 -0.63 -61.58 -99.89
N THR A 55 -1.53 -61.04 -100.70
CA THR A 55 -2.44 -59.96 -100.27
C THR A 55 -3.38 -60.44 -99.16
N GLN A 56 -3.92 -61.65 -99.27
CA GLN A 56 -4.79 -62.24 -98.25
C GLN A 56 -4.03 -62.52 -96.94
N ALA A 57 -2.78 -63.01 -97.02
CA ALA A 57 -1.90 -63.19 -95.87
C ALA A 57 -1.60 -61.85 -95.18
N ALA A 58 -1.16 -60.84 -95.93
CA ALA A 58 -0.90 -59.50 -95.40
C ALA A 58 -2.15 -58.87 -94.78
N THR A 59 -3.33 -59.04 -95.38
CA THR A 59 -4.60 -58.54 -94.84
C THR A 59 -4.97 -59.24 -93.52
N THR A 60 -4.64 -60.53 -93.38
CA THR A 60 -4.88 -61.30 -92.15
C THR A 60 -3.90 -60.89 -91.05
N GLU A 61 -2.62 -60.68 -91.38
CA GLU A 61 -1.63 -60.15 -90.44
C GLU A 61 -2.02 -58.75 -89.95
N ILE A 62 -2.43 -57.86 -90.86
CA ILE A 62 -2.91 -56.51 -90.50
C ILE A 62 -4.14 -56.61 -89.60
N ARG A 63 -5.11 -57.49 -89.92
CA ARG A 63 -6.30 -57.68 -89.08
C ARG A 63 -5.94 -58.17 -87.68
N ASN A 64 -5.06 -59.16 -87.58
CA ASN A 64 -4.63 -59.69 -86.28
C ASN A 64 -3.85 -58.64 -85.49
N ALA A 65 -2.96 -57.88 -86.12
CA ALA A 65 -2.22 -56.79 -85.49
C ALA A 65 -3.16 -55.68 -85.00
N LEU A 66 -4.15 -55.29 -85.81
CA LEU A 66 -5.17 -54.32 -85.40
C LEU A 66 -6.02 -54.83 -84.25
N GLN A 67 -6.35 -56.13 -84.24
CA GLN A 67 -7.12 -56.72 -83.14
C GLN A 67 -6.32 -56.74 -81.83
N THR A 68 -5.06 -57.16 -81.87
CA THR A 68 -4.15 -57.07 -80.71
C THR A 68 -4.02 -55.63 -80.23
N GLN A 69 -3.86 -54.66 -81.15
CA GLN A 69 -3.73 -53.26 -80.79
C GLN A 69 -5.01 -52.67 -80.16
N ILE A 70 -6.20 -53.10 -80.62
CA ILE A 70 -7.48 -52.72 -80.01
C ILE A 70 -7.61 -53.32 -78.61
N GLU A 71 -7.21 -54.58 -78.41
CA GLU A 71 -7.23 -55.24 -77.10
C GLU A 71 -6.26 -54.56 -76.11
N GLU A 72 -5.04 -54.24 -76.55
CA GLU A 72 -4.06 -53.49 -75.76
C GLU A 72 -4.55 -52.08 -75.40
N LEU A 73 -5.11 -51.34 -76.37
CA LEU A 73 -5.70 -50.02 -76.13
C LEU A 73 -6.89 -50.08 -75.16
N SER A 74 -7.71 -51.13 -75.25
CA SER A 74 -8.83 -51.32 -74.33
C SER A 74 -8.33 -51.60 -72.90
N ALA A 75 -7.32 -52.45 -72.75
CA ALA A 75 -6.70 -52.75 -71.46
C ALA A 75 -6.03 -51.51 -70.84
N VAL A 76 -5.34 -50.70 -71.65
CA VAL A 76 -4.75 -49.42 -71.20
C VAL A 76 -5.84 -48.45 -70.78
N THR A 77 -6.89 -48.29 -71.58
CA THR A 77 -8.03 -47.40 -71.23
C THR A 77 -8.68 -47.81 -69.91
N GLN A 78 -8.91 -49.12 -69.71
CA GLN A 78 -9.51 -49.63 -68.48
C GLN A 78 -8.60 -49.41 -67.27
N LYS A 79 -7.28 -49.60 -67.42
CA LYS A 79 -6.31 -49.32 -66.37
C LYS A 79 -6.26 -47.84 -66.01
N VAL A 80 -6.28 -46.95 -67.02
CA VAL A 80 -6.34 -45.50 -66.83
C VAL A 80 -7.64 -45.09 -66.11
N GLU A 81 -8.78 -45.71 -66.44
CA GLU A 81 -10.05 -45.44 -65.76
C GLU A 81 -9.99 -45.84 -64.28
N VAL A 82 -9.42 -47.00 -63.95
CA VAL A 82 -9.25 -47.46 -62.57
C VAL A 82 -8.28 -46.55 -61.80
N GLU A 83 -7.12 -46.22 -62.37
CA GLU A 83 -6.14 -45.33 -61.74
C GLU A 83 -6.72 -43.92 -61.52
N ALA A 84 -7.43 -43.36 -62.50
CA ALA A 84 -8.10 -42.08 -62.37
C ALA A 84 -9.17 -42.09 -61.27
N ARG A 85 -9.91 -43.20 -61.13
CA ARG A 85 -10.90 -43.37 -60.05
C ARG A 85 -10.25 -43.45 -58.68
N VAL A 86 -9.14 -44.19 -58.54
CA VAL A 86 -8.37 -44.28 -57.30
C VAL A 86 -7.80 -42.92 -56.91
N ILE A 87 -7.17 -42.22 -57.86
CA ILE A 87 -6.67 -40.86 -57.66
C ILE A 87 -7.80 -39.93 -57.21
N GLY A 88 -8.96 -39.98 -57.88
CA GLY A 88 -10.14 -39.21 -57.51
C GLY A 88 -10.65 -39.51 -56.10
N THR A 89 -10.64 -40.77 -55.66
CA THR A 89 -11.02 -41.14 -54.29
C THR A 89 -10.02 -40.64 -53.25
N VAL A 90 -8.72 -40.78 -53.51
CA VAL A 90 -7.66 -40.32 -52.59
C VAL A 90 -7.73 -38.80 -52.45
N PHE A 91 -7.80 -38.05 -53.55
CA PHE A 91 -7.95 -36.59 -53.49
C PHE A 91 -9.19 -36.15 -52.72
N ARG A 92 -10.32 -36.87 -52.87
CA ARG A 92 -11.55 -36.56 -52.15
C ARG A 92 -11.41 -36.82 -50.66
N THR A 93 -10.82 -37.95 -50.27
CA THR A 93 -10.54 -38.27 -48.87
C THR A 93 -9.55 -37.28 -48.25
N GLU A 94 -8.46 -36.93 -48.95
CA GLU A 94 -7.50 -35.92 -48.49
C GLU A 94 -8.19 -34.56 -48.29
N ALA A 95 -9.02 -34.12 -49.25
CA ALA A 95 -9.77 -32.87 -49.16
C ALA A 95 -10.74 -32.86 -47.97
N ASP A 96 -11.44 -33.96 -47.72
CA ASP A 96 -12.36 -34.07 -46.58
C ASP A 96 -11.61 -34.03 -45.24
N THR A 97 -10.46 -34.70 -45.13
CA THR A 97 -9.64 -34.68 -43.90
C THR A 97 -9.01 -33.31 -43.65
N LEU A 98 -8.54 -32.62 -44.69
CA LEU A 98 -8.05 -31.24 -44.59
C LEU A 98 -9.17 -30.29 -44.16
N ARG A 99 -10.39 -30.48 -44.69
CA ARG A 99 -11.55 -29.69 -44.28
C ARG A 99 -11.90 -29.92 -42.82
N GLU A 100 -11.86 -31.15 -42.33
CA GLU A 100 -12.11 -31.49 -40.92
C GLU A 100 -11.03 -30.91 -39.99
N ALA A 101 -9.76 -30.99 -40.39
CA ALA A 101 -8.67 -30.38 -39.63
C ALA A 101 -8.81 -28.86 -39.56
N ALA A 102 -9.19 -28.23 -40.67
CA ALA A 102 -9.43 -26.78 -40.72
C ALA A 102 -10.63 -26.35 -39.87
N THR A 103 -11.74 -27.11 -39.88
CA THR A 103 -12.90 -26.81 -39.01
C THR A 103 -12.58 -27.03 -37.54
N LYS A 104 -11.84 -28.09 -37.18
CA LYS A 104 -11.37 -28.29 -35.79
C LYS A 104 -10.47 -27.15 -35.34
N ALA A 105 -9.48 -26.77 -36.14
CA ALA A 105 -8.58 -25.66 -35.83
C ALA A 105 -9.35 -24.34 -35.67
N SER A 106 -10.34 -24.07 -36.55
CA SER A 106 -11.19 -22.89 -36.43
C SER A 106 -12.08 -22.92 -35.18
N GLY A 107 -12.60 -24.08 -34.79
CA GLY A 107 -13.38 -24.26 -33.56
C GLY A 107 -12.54 -23.99 -32.32
N THR A 108 -11.37 -24.62 -32.21
CA THR A 108 -10.44 -24.42 -31.08
C THR A 108 -9.95 -22.96 -31.00
N ALA A 109 -9.69 -22.31 -32.14
CA ALA A 109 -9.35 -20.89 -32.17
C ALA A 109 -10.51 -20.01 -31.67
N GLY A 110 -11.76 -20.34 -32.02
CA GLY A 110 -12.95 -19.66 -31.52
C GLY A 110 -13.16 -19.83 -30.01
N GLU A 111 -12.97 -21.05 -29.50
CA GLU A 111 -13.04 -21.35 -28.06
C GLU A 111 -11.96 -20.59 -27.28
N LEU A 112 -10.71 -20.57 -27.78
CA LEU A 112 -9.62 -19.80 -27.17
C LEU A 112 -9.92 -18.30 -27.15
N GLN A 113 -10.46 -17.76 -28.26
CA GLN A 113 -10.84 -16.36 -28.34
C GLN A 113 -11.95 -16.01 -27.33
N GLN A 114 -12.92 -16.91 -27.16
CA GLN A 114 -14.00 -16.73 -26.19
C GLN A 114 -13.48 -16.80 -24.75
N GLN A 115 -12.64 -17.79 -24.42
CA GLN A 115 -12.00 -17.88 -23.10
C GLN A 115 -11.12 -16.67 -22.78
N MET A 116 -10.38 -16.14 -23.77
CA MET A 116 -9.62 -14.91 -23.58
C MET A 116 -10.51 -13.70 -23.29
N ARG A 117 -11.65 -13.57 -23.99
CA ARG A 117 -12.63 -12.50 -23.70
C ARG A 117 -13.20 -12.64 -22.30
N ASP A 118 -13.64 -13.83 -21.92
CA ASP A 118 -14.22 -14.08 -20.60
C ASP A 118 -13.18 -13.82 -19.49
N GLY A 119 -11.93 -14.24 -19.71
CA GLY A 119 -10.79 -13.96 -18.84
C GLY A 119 -10.49 -12.46 -18.70
N LEU A 120 -10.48 -11.71 -19.80
CA LEU A 120 -10.29 -10.25 -19.80
C LEU A 120 -11.41 -9.54 -19.03
N THR A 121 -12.67 -9.94 -19.23
CA THR A 121 -13.81 -9.37 -18.50
C THR A 121 -13.73 -9.69 -17.00
N ALA A 122 -13.35 -10.92 -16.63
CA ALA A 122 -13.14 -11.29 -15.23
C ALA A 122 -12.01 -10.46 -14.59
N LEU A 123 -10.93 -10.22 -15.34
CA LEU A 123 -9.80 -9.41 -14.88
C LEU A 123 -10.19 -7.93 -14.70
N GLU A 124 -10.96 -7.36 -15.63
CA GLU A 124 -11.52 -6.00 -15.51
C GLU A 124 -12.45 -5.88 -14.31
N GLN A 125 -13.29 -6.87 -14.03
CA GLN A 125 -14.18 -6.87 -12.86
C GLN A 125 -13.39 -6.93 -11.55
N VAL A 126 -12.35 -7.77 -11.48
CA VAL A 126 -11.47 -7.85 -10.30
C VAL A 126 -10.71 -6.54 -10.12
N ALA A 127 -10.15 -5.97 -11.19
CA ALA A 127 -9.46 -4.68 -11.15
C ALA A 127 -10.39 -3.54 -10.70
N SER A 128 -11.61 -3.49 -11.22
CA SER A 128 -12.62 -2.50 -10.85
C SER A 128 -13.01 -2.62 -9.37
N ARG A 129 -13.26 -3.84 -8.88
CA ARG A 129 -13.54 -4.09 -7.45
C ARG A 129 -12.36 -3.74 -6.56
N ALA A 130 -11.13 -4.00 -7.01
CA ALA A 130 -9.93 -3.63 -6.27
C ALA A 130 -9.76 -2.11 -6.19
N LEU A 131 -10.00 -1.39 -7.28
CA LEU A 131 -9.98 0.08 -7.32
C LEU A 131 -11.06 0.69 -6.42
N GLU A 132 -12.28 0.15 -6.45
CA GLU A 132 -13.39 0.60 -5.59
C GLU A 132 -13.07 0.36 -4.10
N LYS A 133 -12.57 -0.83 -3.74
CA LYS A 133 -12.12 -1.11 -2.37
C LYS A 133 -10.96 -0.22 -1.95
N SER A 134 -10.01 0.06 -2.85
CA SER A 134 -8.88 0.95 -2.58
C SER A 134 -9.35 2.38 -2.31
N ALA A 135 -10.31 2.88 -3.11
CA ALA A 135 -10.91 4.19 -2.90
C ALA A 135 -11.64 4.29 -1.55
N LEU A 136 -12.42 3.26 -1.18
CA LEU A 136 -13.06 3.18 0.13
C LEU A 136 -12.04 3.14 1.27
N LEU A 137 -10.96 2.36 1.12
CA LEU A 137 -9.88 2.30 2.11
C LEU A 137 -9.20 3.66 2.27
N HIS A 138 -8.89 4.34 1.16
CA HIS A 138 -8.32 5.68 1.18
C HIS A 138 -9.24 6.68 1.89
N GLN A 139 -10.54 6.61 1.64
CA GLN A 139 -11.54 7.46 2.30
C GLN A 139 -11.62 7.17 3.81
N ASP A 140 -11.62 5.89 4.21
CA ASP A 140 -11.66 5.50 5.61
C ASP A 140 -10.37 5.88 6.34
N VAL A 141 -9.20 5.72 5.71
CA VAL A 141 -7.90 6.15 6.27
C VAL A 141 -7.87 7.67 6.42
N ALA A 142 -8.33 8.43 5.43
CA ALA A 142 -8.43 9.88 5.53
C ALA A 142 -9.37 10.31 6.66
N ARG A 143 -10.54 9.66 6.78
CA ARG A 143 -11.50 9.91 7.87
C ARG A 143 -10.93 9.55 9.24
N GLN A 144 -10.21 8.44 9.35
CA GLN A 144 -9.52 8.06 10.58
C GLN A 144 -8.41 9.05 10.93
N GLY A 145 -7.65 9.54 9.96
CA GLY A 145 -6.65 10.60 10.15
C GLY A 145 -7.25 11.89 10.71
N GLU A 146 -8.38 12.34 10.16
CA GLU A 146 -9.10 13.51 10.68
C GLU A 146 -9.66 13.29 12.09
N LEU A 147 -10.20 12.09 12.39
CA LEU A 147 -10.66 11.76 13.74
C LEU A 147 -9.52 11.74 14.76
N VAL A 148 -8.36 11.19 14.40
CA VAL A 148 -7.17 11.22 15.25
C VAL A 148 -6.69 12.65 15.45
N LYS A 149 -6.61 13.46 14.38
CA LYS A 149 -6.23 14.87 14.48
C LYS A 149 -7.16 15.65 15.41
N ALA A 150 -8.47 15.51 15.24
CA ALA A 150 -9.47 16.14 16.11
C ALA A 150 -9.34 15.68 17.57
N ALA A 151 -9.15 14.37 17.82
CA ALA A 151 -8.93 13.85 19.17
C ALA A 151 -7.63 14.37 19.79
N THR A 152 -6.59 14.56 18.99
CA THR A 152 -5.29 15.09 19.43
C THR A 152 -5.38 16.59 19.75
N GLU A 153 -6.07 17.37 18.92
CA GLU A 153 -6.33 18.79 19.17
C GLU A 153 -7.20 19.01 20.42
N GLU A 154 -8.25 18.21 20.59
CA GLU A 154 -9.10 18.23 21.79
C GLU A 154 -8.31 17.81 23.04
N GLY A 155 -7.48 16.76 22.94
CA GLY A 155 -6.58 16.36 24.01
C GLY A 155 -5.57 17.45 24.37
N GLY A 156 -5.01 18.14 23.36
CA GLY A 156 -4.12 19.28 23.54
C GLY A 156 -4.80 20.46 24.26
N LYS A 157 -6.02 20.83 23.85
CA LYS A 157 -6.82 21.88 24.52
C LYS A 157 -7.09 21.54 25.98
N ARG A 158 -7.57 20.32 26.27
CA ARG A 158 -7.83 19.87 27.63
C ARG A 158 -6.57 19.85 28.50
N THR A 159 -5.44 19.49 27.92
CA THR A 159 -4.15 19.52 28.61
C THR A 159 -3.72 20.94 28.95
N ALA A 160 -3.93 21.90 28.02
CA ALA A 160 -3.66 23.31 28.27
C ALA A 160 -4.61 23.91 29.33
N GLU A 161 -5.89 23.55 29.31
CA GLU A 161 -6.87 23.95 30.34
C GLU A 161 -6.48 23.41 31.72
N LEU A 162 -6.05 22.15 31.81
CA LEU A 162 -5.53 21.55 33.04
C LEU A 162 -4.27 22.27 33.54
N ALA A 163 -3.32 22.56 32.66
CA ALA A 163 -2.11 23.28 33.03
C ALA A 163 -2.44 24.67 33.61
N SER A 164 -3.34 25.41 32.96
CA SER A 164 -3.82 26.72 33.45
C SER A 164 -4.54 26.62 34.80
N LEU A 165 -5.37 25.60 34.99
CA LEU A 165 -6.06 25.35 36.25
C LEU A 165 -5.07 25.05 37.39
N TYR A 166 -4.07 24.19 37.13
CA TYR A 166 -3.02 23.88 38.11
C TYR A 166 -2.18 25.10 38.47
N GLU A 167 -1.83 25.92 37.48
CA GLU A 167 -1.12 27.18 37.72
C GLU A 167 -1.97 28.16 38.54
N GLY A 168 -3.27 28.22 38.27
CA GLY A 168 -4.24 28.98 39.08
C GLY A 168 -4.34 28.49 40.53
N HIS A 169 -4.47 27.18 40.74
CA HIS A 169 -4.50 26.60 42.08
C HIS A 169 -3.18 26.79 42.84
N ALA A 170 -2.03 26.64 42.16
CA ALA A 170 -0.73 26.90 42.76
C ALA A 170 -0.59 28.36 43.21
N ARG A 171 -1.11 29.31 42.40
CA ARG A 171 -1.14 30.73 42.74
C ARG A 171 -2.04 31.01 43.95
N GLN A 172 -3.26 30.48 43.95
CA GLN A 172 -4.19 30.62 45.08
C GLN A 172 -3.64 30.03 46.39
N LEU A 173 -2.97 28.87 46.31
CA LEU A 173 -2.34 28.26 47.47
C LEU A 173 -1.16 29.10 47.98
N SER A 174 -0.36 29.67 47.07
CA SER A 174 0.73 30.58 47.42
C SER A 174 0.19 31.83 48.12
N GLU A 175 -0.83 32.49 47.56
CA GLU A 175 -1.49 33.66 48.15
C GLU A 175 -2.10 33.34 49.52
N ALA A 176 -2.79 32.21 49.65
CA ALA A 176 -3.34 31.77 50.93
C ALA A 176 -2.25 31.50 51.98
N SER A 177 -1.13 30.90 51.56
CA SER A 177 0.02 30.62 52.44
C SER A 177 0.72 31.91 52.88
N GLU A 178 0.86 32.89 51.99
CA GLU A 178 1.47 34.19 52.27
C GLU A 178 0.58 35.01 53.23
N MET A 179 -0.74 35.04 53.00
CA MET A 179 -1.71 35.63 53.93
C MET A 179 -1.67 34.97 55.32
N ALA A 180 -1.58 33.64 55.37
CA ALA A 180 -1.47 32.91 56.64
C ALA A 180 -0.17 33.27 57.37
N ARG A 181 0.95 33.37 56.64
CA ARG A 181 2.24 33.77 57.18
C ARG A 181 2.20 35.20 57.74
N GLU A 182 1.67 36.16 56.99
CA GLU A 182 1.52 37.55 57.46
C GLU A 182 0.65 37.62 58.72
N LYS A 183 -0.44 36.85 58.77
CA LYS A 183 -1.32 36.82 59.95
C LYS A 183 -0.64 36.21 61.17
N LEU A 184 0.15 35.16 60.98
CA LEU A 184 0.96 34.55 62.04
C LEU A 184 2.05 35.50 62.54
N GLU A 185 2.73 36.24 61.65
CA GLU A 185 3.70 37.26 62.05
C GLU A 185 3.04 38.42 62.81
N GLN A 186 1.84 38.84 62.40
CA GLN A 186 1.08 39.87 63.10
C GLN A 186 0.67 39.41 64.50
N MET A 187 0.22 38.16 64.65
CA MET A 187 -0.06 37.56 65.96
C MET A 187 1.20 37.45 66.82
N GLY A 188 2.33 37.01 66.25
CA GLY A 188 3.60 36.93 66.97
C GLY A 188 4.02 38.28 67.53
N ARG A 189 3.90 39.35 66.73
CA ARG A 189 4.15 40.73 67.18
C ARG A 189 3.17 41.19 68.27
N SER A 190 1.88 40.90 68.13
CA SER A 190 0.87 41.27 69.13
C SER A 190 1.09 40.54 70.46
N LEU A 191 1.41 39.24 70.42
CA LEU A 191 1.71 38.45 71.61
C LEU A 191 2.99 38.93 72.31
N ALA A 192 4.02 39.29 71.54
CA ALA A 192 5.25 39.87 72.09
C ALA A 192 4.95 41.20 72.81
N ALA A 193 4.17 42.10 72.18
CA ALA A 193 3.78 43.36 72.80
C ALA A 193 2.94 43.16 74.07
N GLN A 194 2.01 42.20 74.07
CA GLN A 194 1.22 41.86 75.26
C GLN A 194 2.07 41.27 76.39
N ALA A 195 3.05 40.43 76.07
CA ALA A 195 4.00 39.91 77.04
C ALA A 195 4.85 41.03 77.67
N GLU A 196 5.27 42.03 76.88
CA GLU A 196 6.03 43.19 77.37
C GLU A 196 5.17 44.08 78.28
N ILE A 197 3.91 44.32 77.94
CA ILE A 197 2.95 45.05 78.78
C ILE A 197 2.74 44.30 80.11
N LEU A 198 2.50 42.99 80.06
CA LEU A 198 2.32 42.17 81.26
C LEU A 198 3.56 42.15 82.15
N SER A 199 4.76 42.05 81.57
CA SER A 199 6.02 42.14 82.32
C SER A 199 6.13 43.50 83.01
N THR A 200 5.86 44.59 82.30
CA THR A 200 5.92 45.95 82.86
C THR A 200 4.92 46.14 84.01
N ILE A 201 3.69 45.66 83.86
CA ILE A 201 2.67 45.71 84.93
C ILE A 201 3.14 44.90 86.14
N THR A 202 3.72 43.72 85.90
CA THR A 202 4.23 42.85 86.97
C THR A 202 5.39 43.52 87.73
N ASP A 203 6.35 44.11 87.03
CA ASP A 203 7.46 44.84 87.64
C ASP A 203 6.98 46.06 88.45
N GLN A 204 6.01 46.81 87.93
CA GLN A 204 5.40 47.93 88.64
C GLN A 204 4.64 47.48 89.89
N ALA A 205 3.94 46.34 89.83
CA ALA A 205 3.24 45.78 90.98
C ALA A 205 4.22 45.32 92.08
N VAL A 206 5.30 44.64 91.70
CA VAL A 206 6.37 44.23 92.62
C VAL A 206 7.05 45.45 93.25
N GLY A 207 7.34 46.49 92.46
CA GLY A 207 7.92 47.74 92.96
C GLY A 207 7.01 48.46 93.97
N ARG A 208 5.71 48.57 93.67
CA ARG A 208 4.72 49.14 94.62
C ARG A 208 4.59 48.32 95.89
N GLN A 209 4.62 46.99 95.81
CA GLN A 209 4.57 46.11 96.97
C GLN A 209 5.80 46.30 97.87
N GLN A 210 6.99 46.38 97.30
CA GLN A 210 8.23 46.64 98.05
C GLN A 210 8.17 48.02 98.75
N GLN A 211 7.71 49.06 98.05
CA GLN A 211 7.57 50.40 98.62
C GLN A 211 6.54 50.45 99.77
N LEU A 212 5.43 49.72 99.63
CA LEU A 212 4.43 49.57 100.69
C LEU A 212 5.05 48.91 101.93
N ASN A 213 5.81 47.83 101.76
CA ASN A 213 6.49 47.12 102.86
C ASN A 213 7.50 48.03 103.58
N VAL A 214 8.29 48.81 102.85
CA VAL A 214 9.23 49.79 103.45
C VAL A 214 8.47 50.84 104.27
N THR A 215 7.40 51.40 103.70
CA THR A 215 6.60 52.44 104.37
C THR A 215 5.89 51.91 105.61
N LEU A 216 5.37 50.68 105.55
CA LEU A 216 4.73 50.02 106.69
C LEU A 216 5.76 49.73 107.80
N GLY A 217 6.97 49.28 107.43
CA GLY A 217 8.07 49.09 108.36
C GLY A 217 8.43 50.37 109.13
N GLN A 218 8.60 51.49 108.40
CA GLN A 218 8.88 52.80 109.01
C GLN A 218 7.76 53.26 109.96
N ARG A 219 6.50 53.01 109.61
CA ARG A 219 5.34 53.39 110.44
C ARG A 219 5.22 52.55 111.71
N VAL A 220 5.54 51.25 111.65
CA VAL A 220 5.61 50.39 112.84
C VAL A 220 6.70 50.87 113.80
N GLU A 221 7.84 51.30 113.27
CA GLU A 221 8.95 51.85 114.06
C GLU A 221 8.57 53.18 114.74
N GLN A 222 7.89 54.08 114.02
CA GLN A 222 7.38 55.34 114.59
C GLN A 222 6.31 55.12 115.66
N LEU A 223 5.37 54.19 115.45
CA LEU A 223 4.37 53.81 116.46
C LEU A 223 5.02 53.23 117.72
N SER A 224 6.07 52.42 117.57
CA SER A 224 6.84 51.90 118.71
C SER A 224 7.53 53.02 119.49
N ALA A 225 8.07 54.03 118.82
CA ALA A 225 8.69 55.19 119.45
C ALA A 225 7.68 56.04 120.24
N VAL A 226 6.51 56.32 119.65
CA VAL A 226 5.43 57.06 120.32
C VAL A 226 4.89 56.27 121.53
N GLY A 227 4.78 54.95 121.41
CA GLY A 227 4.38 54.08 122.52
C GLY A 227 5.36 54.15 123.72
N LYS A 228 6.67 54.16 123.45
CA LYS A 228 7.70 54.32 124.49
C LYS A 228 7.63 55.69 125.18
N GLU A 229 7.41 56.76 124.41
CA GLU A 229 7.27 58.12 124.94
C GLU A 229 6.04 58.26 125.84
N GLY A 230 4.90 57.71 125.44
CA GLY A 230 3.68 57.69 126.25
C GLY A 230 3.85 56.93 127.57
N GLN A 231 4.60 55.83 127.56
CA GLN A 231 4.90 55.05 128.77
C GLN A 231 5.82 55.84 129.73
N HIS A 232 6.76 56.63 129.21
CA HIS A 232 7.58 57.52 130.03
C HIS A 232 6.75 58.62 130.69
N GLN A 233 5.85 59.28 129.96
CA GLN A 233 5.01 60.36 130.49
C GLN A 233 4.06 59.88 131.60
N LEU A 234 3.50 58.67 131.47
CA LEU A 234 2.67 58.05 132.51
C LEU A 234 3.45 57.76 133.79
N SER A 235 4.72 57.36 133.69
CA SER A 235 5.59 57.16 134.86
C SER A 235 5.84 58.47 135.62
N THR A 236 6.08 59.56 134.89
CA THR A 236 6.33 60.89 135.48
C THR A 236 5.07 61.42 136.18
N LEU A 237 3.89 61.18 135.60
CA LEU A 237 2.60 61.60 136.16
C LEU A 237 2.28 60.84 137.46
N ASN A 238 2.63 59.55 137.53
CA ASN A 238 2.47 58.74 138.72
C ASN A 238 3.34 59.23 139.90
N ILE A 239 4.58 59.69 139.64
CA ILE A 239 5.47 60.27 140.65
C ILE A 239 4.89 61.59 141.20
N SER A 240 4.40 62.47 140.32
CA SER A 240 3.79 63.74 140.74
C SER A 240 2.53 63.55 141.60
N ALA A 241 1.73 62.52 141.33
CA ALA A 241 0.54 62.19 142.12
C ALA A 241 0.88 61.71 143.54
N GLN A 242 1.99 60.97 143.73
CA GLN A 242 2.45 60.55 145.06
C GLN A 242 2.91 61.73 145.92
N ASN A 243 3.63 62.69 145.34
CA ASN A 243 4.11 63.87 146.06
C ASN A 243 2.97 64.78 146.56
N LEU A 244 1.87 64.88 145.80
CA LEU A 244 0.68 65.63 146.21
C LEU A 244 -0.02 65.00 147.43
N GLY A 245 0.05 63.67 147.56
CA GLY A 245 -0.50 62.94 148.70
C GLY A 245 0.26 63.15 150.01
N GLU A 246 1.57 63.34 149.97
CA GLU A 246 2.38 63.64 151.17
C GLU A 246 2.15 65.05 151.70
N PHE A 247 2.00 66.03 150.81
CA PHE A 247 1.75 67.44 151.17
C PHE A 247 0.43 67.65 151.93
N LEU A 248 -0.63 66.94 151.54
CA LEU A 248 -1.94 67.03 152.21
C LEU A 248 -1.95 66.43 153.61
N ARG A 249 -1.07 65.47 153.92
CA ARG A 249 -0.97 64.81 155.24
C ARG A 249 -0.26 65.65 156.29
N ALA A 250 0.71 66.49 155.90
CA ALA A 250 1.46 67.36 156.82
C ALA A 250 0.61 68.53 157.35
N THR A 251 -0.30 69.05 156.51
CA THR A 251 -1.08 70.26 156.81
C THR A 251 -2.22 70.02 157.82
N THR A 252 -2.67 68.77 158.00
CA THR A 252 -3.81 68.45 158.90
C THR A 252 -3.40 68.19 160.36
N ALA A 253 -2.10 68.04 160.66
CA ALA A 253 -1.62 67.69 162.01
C ALA A 253 -1.28 68.90 162.92
N GLU A 254 -1.04 70.09 162.35
CA GLU A 254 -0.55 71.26 163.10
C GLU A 254 -1.70 72.10 163.72
N SER A 255 -2.90 72.08 163.15
CA SER A 255 -4.01 72.96 163.55
C SER A 255 -4.73 72.56 164.85
N ALA A 256 -4.43 71.40 165.45
CA ALA A 256 -5.15 70.89 166.62
C ALA A 256 -4.50 71.22 167.99
N ARG A 257 -3.32 71.87 168.04
CA ARG A 257 -2.52 72.02 169.28
C ARG A 257 -2.56 73.37 169.99
N GLN A 258 -3.04 74.45 169.37
CA GLN A 258 -2.85 75.83 169.90
C GLN A 258 -4.07 76.49 170.57
N ALA A 259 -5.08 75.72 171.00
CA ALA A 259 -6.34 76.26 171.52
C ALA A 259 -6.52 76.21 173.06
N LYS A 260 -5.47 76.12 173.91
CA LYS A 260 -5.65 75.85 175.36
C LYS A 260 -5.04 76.81 176.41
N ASP A 261 -4.12 77.72 176.09
CA ASP A 261 -3.46 78.52 177.17
C ASP A 261 -3.93 79.98 177.24
N THR A 262 -5.12 80.14 177.83
CA THR A 262 -5.81 81.43 178.06
C THR A 262 -5.48 81.99 179.47
N ILE A 263 -5.45 83.32 179.63
CA ILE A 263 -5.69 84.11 180.88
C ILE A 263 -4.54 84.31 181.90
N GLN A 264 -3.31 84.72 181.52
CA GLN A 264 -2.40 85.30 182.54
C GLN A 264 -1.58 86.55 182.19
N LEU A 265 -1.53 87.04 180.94
CA LEU A 265 -0.83 88.31 180.66
C LEU A 265 -1.67 89.35 179.91
N PHE A 266 -2.96 89.37 180.22
CA PHE A 266 -3.86 90.49 179.93
C PHE A 266 -3.67 91.68 180.90
N ARG A 267 -2.48 91.86 181.50
CA ARG A 267 -2.25 92.96 182.44
C ARG A 267 -1.03 93.85 182.14
N ASP A 268 -0.03 93.37 181.40
CA ASP A 268 1.17 94.17 181.07
C ASP A 268 1.41 94.10 179.55
N GLY A 269 1.37 95.14 178.73
CA GLY A 269 1.06 96.54 178.93
C GLY A 269 0.73 97.12 177.56
N ALA A 270 -0.26 97.99 177.54
CA ALA A 270 -0.92 98.59 176.39
C ALA A 270 -0.04 99.54 175.54
N GLU A 271 1.25 99.27 175.40
CA GLU A 271 2.22 100.14 174.70
C GLU A 271 2.73 99.52 173.38
N ALA A 272 2.59 98.20 173.20
CA ALA A 272 2.97 97.51 171.96
C ALA A 272 1.93 97.61 170.81
N LEU A 273 0.70 98.04 171.11
CA LEU A 273 -0.40 98.08 170.14
C LEU A 273 -0.21 99.12 169.02
N SER A 274 0.71 100.07 169.17
CA SER A 274 1.01 101.08 168.15
C SER A 274 1.90 100.54 167.01
N GLN A 275 2.76 99.55 167.28
CA GLN A 275 3.67 99.01 166.28
C GLN A 275 3.07 97.89 165.41
N VAL A 276 2.05 97.19 165.89
CA VAL A 276 1.42 96.08 165.15
C VAL A 276 0.54 96.58 164.00
N THR A 277 -0.09 97.75 164.14
CA THR A 277 -0.97 98.34 163.11
C THR A 277 -0.23 98.66 161.81
N LYS A 278 1.09 98.88 161.87
CA LYS A 278 1.92 99.18 160.69
C LYS A 278 2.35 97.92 159.90
N LYS A 279 2.40 96.73 160.53
CA LYS A 279 2.75 95.47 159.84
C LYS A 279 1.54 94.73 159.24
N ALA A 280 0.35 94.88 159.83
CA ALA A 280 -0.87 94.24 159.33
C ALA A 280 -1.36 94.78 157.97
N ALA A 281 -1.04 96.02 157.62
CA ALA A 281 -1.41 96.60 156.31
C ALA A 281 -0.58 96.06 155.13
N GLN A 282 0.63 95.53 155.36
CA GLN A 282 1.50 95.03 154.29
C GLN A 282 1.21 93.56 153.89
N GLN A 283 0.66 92.74 154.78
CA GLN A 283 0.41 91.31 154.49
C GLN A 283 -0.87 91.04 153.69
N VAL A 284 -1.86 91.94 153.72
CA VAL A 284 -3.13 91.76 152.99
C VAL A 284 -2.98 92.06 151.47
N SER A 285 -1.98 92.86 151.08
CA SER A 285 -1.71 93.15 149.65
C SER A 285 -1.04 91.98 148.90
N GLY A 286 -0.24 91.15 149.57
CA GLY A 286 0.49 90.05 148.92
C GLY A 286 -0.39 88.85 148.57
N VAL A 287 -1.37 88.54 149.41
CA VAL A 287 -2.28 87.39 149.21
C VAL A 287 -3.25 87.62 148.04
N LYS A 288 -3.67 88.87 147.79
CA LYS A 288 -4.59 89.19 146.70
C LYS A 288 -3.92 89.12 145.31
N ALA A 289 -2.61 89.31 145.23
CA ALA A 289 -1.84 89.21 143.98
C ALA A 289 -1.61 87.75 143.56
N ALA A 290 -1.23 86.86 144.50
CA ALA A 290 -0.97 85.46 144.21
C ALA A 290 -2.22 84.68 143.75
N VAL A 291 -3.39 84.98 144.34
CA VAL A 291 -4.65 84.33 143.94
C VAL A 291 -5.15 84.82 142.57
N ALA A 292 -4.86 86.07 142.19
CA ALA A 292 -5.19 86.57 140.87
C ALA A 292 -4.32 85.93 139.78
N GLU A 293 -3.02 85.78 140.02
CA GLU A 293 -2.05 85.16 139.10
C GLU A 293 -2.41 83.69 138.81
N GLN A 294 -2.79 82.93 139.83
CA GLN A 294 -3.12 81.51 139.73
C GLN A 294 -4.43 81.22 138.96
N ILE A 295 -5.39 82.15 138.99
CA ILE A 295 -6.62 82.06 138.18
C ILE A 295 -6.31 82.32 136.69
N THR A 296 -5.39 83.25 136.39
CA THR A 296 -4.91 83.49 135.01
C THR A 296 -4.15 82.30 134.43
N GLU A 297 -3.25 81.66 135.20
CA GLU A 297 -2.51 80.48 134.72
C GLU A 297 -3.43 79.28 134.43
N LEU A 298 -4.44 79.05 135.27
CA LEU A 298 -5.45 78.00 135.05
C LEU A 298 -6.33 78.30 133.83
N SER A 299 -6.63 79.57 133.56
CA SER A 299 -7.35 79.98 132.34
C SER A 299 -6.50 79.75 131.08
N ASP A 300 -5.22 80.10 131.11
CA ASP A 300 -4.29 79.90 129.97
C ASP A 300 -4.06 78.42 129.66
N LEU A 301 -3.99 77.57 130.70
CA LEU A 301 -3.90 76.12 130.53
C LEU A 301 -5.17 75.53 129.89
N SER A 302 -6.35 76.01 130.29
CA SER A 302 -7.63 75.58 129.72
C SER A 302 -7.75 75.93 128.23
N VAL A 303 -7.28 77.13 127.85
CA VAL A 303 -7.22 77.56 126.44
C VAL A 303 -6.25 76.68 125.63
N LYS A 304 -5.04 76.41 126.14
CA LYS A 304 -4.09 75.50 125.47
C LYS A 304 -4.61 74.08 125.31
N VAL A 305 -5.31 73.54 126.30
CA VAL A 305 -5.93 72.21 126.21
C VAL A 305 -7.05 72.18 125.17
N HIS A 306 -7.83 73.25 125.04
CA HIS A 306 -8.85 73.38 124.01
C HIS A 306 -8.25 73.44 122.60
N ASP A 307 -7.22 74.26 122.39
CA ASP A 307 -6.52 74.38 121.10
C ASP A 307 -5.86 73.06 120.68
N MET A 308 -5.26 72.35 121.64
CA MET A 308 -4.63 71.06 121.38
C MET A 308 -5.68 69.98 121.04
N ALA A 309 -6.85 70.00 121.69
CA ALA A 309 -7.95 69.11 121.36
C ALA A 309 -8.54 69.39 119.97
N GLU A 310 -8.62 70.66 119.56
CA GLU A 310 -9.07 71.03 118.21
C GLU A 310 -8.04 70.68 117.14
N GLN A 311 -6.74 70.86 117.38
CA GLN A 311 -5.69 70.42 116.46
C GLN A 311 -5.72 68.90 116.24
N VAL A 312 -5.85 68.11 117.31
CA VAL A 312 -5.94 66.65 117.22
C VAL A 312 -7.19 66.23 116.43
N ARG A 313 -8.34 66.89 116.66
CA ARG A 313 -9.56 66.64 115.89
C ARG A 313 -9.43 67.01 114.41
N ALA A 314 -8.77 68.13 114.10
CA ALA A 314 -8.51 68.54 112.73
C ALA A 314 -7.59 67.54 112.02
N GLN A 315 -6.53 67.08 112.70
CA GLN A 315 -5.56 66.13 112.16
C GLN A 315 -6.18 64.75 111.94
N LEU A 316 -7.04 64.28 112.86
CA LEU A 316 -7.80 63.04 112.68
C LEU A 316 -8.81 63.12 111.52
N ARG A 317 -9.48 64.27 111.33
CA ARG A 317 -10.37 64.48 110.17
C ARG A 317 -9.60 64.49 108.84
N ALA A 318 -8.41 65.10 108.81
CA ALA A 318 -7.55 65.09 107.64
C ALA A 318 -7.07 63.67 107.30
N GLN A 319 -6.64 62.89 108.30
CA GLN A 319 -6.25 61.49 108.13
C GLN A 319 -7.41 60.60 107.65
N ALA A 320 -8.62 60.80 108.18
CA ALA A 320 -9.79 60.06 107.75
C ALA A 320 -10.15 60.35 106.27
N LYS A 321 -9.96 61.61 105.83
CA LYS A 321 -10.17 62.01 104.44
C LYS A 321 -9.14 61.40 103.50
N GLU A 322 -7.85 61.46 103.83
CA GLU A 322 -6.77 60.85 103.02
C GLU A 322 -6.94 59.32 102.90
N PHE A 323 -7.35 58.65 103.98
CA PHE A 323 -7.64 57.22 103.93
C PHE A 323 -8.82 56.89 103.02
N SER A 324 -9.89 57.69 103.09
CA SER A 324 -11.05 57.53 102.20
C SER A 324 -10.68 57.74 100.74
N ASP A 325 -9.88 58.76 100.44
CA ASP A 325 -9.44 59.08 99.07
C ASP A 325 -8.51 57.99 98.51
N ALA A 326 -7.60 57.46 99.34
CA ALA A 326 -6.73 56.34 98.97
C ALA A 326 -7.53 55.04 98.72
N ALA A 327 -8.54 54.76 99.54
CA ALA A 327 -9.41 53.58 99.37
C ALA A 327 -10.27 53.68 98.10
N LEU A 328 -10.77 54.87 97.77
CA LEU A 328 -11.51 55.13 96.54
C LEU A 328 -10.63 54.97 95.29
N SER A 329 -9.39 55.47 95.33
CA SER A 329 -8.43 55.32 94.24
C SER A 329 -8.02 53.86 94.01
N ALA A 330 -7.79 53.10 95.09
CA ALA A 330 -7.50 51.66 95.01
C ALA A 330 -8.68 50.87 94.44
N LYS A 331 -9.92 51.20 94.82
CA LYS A 331 -11.13 50.59 94.27
C LYS A 331 -11.29 50.87 92.77
N ALA A 332 -11.12 52.13 92.34
CA ALA A 332 -11.19 52.50 90.93
C ALA A 332 -10.12 51.80 90.08
N SER A 333 -8.90 51.67 90.60
CA SER A 333 -7.82 50.95 89.92
C SER A 333 -8.09 49.44 89.79
N ALA A 334 -8.71 48.83 90.80
CA ALA A 334 -9.09 47.41 90.76
C ALA A 334 -10.26 47.15 89.80
N GLU A 335 -11.22 48.08 89.69
CA GLU A 335 -12.32 48.02 88.73
C GLU A 335 -11.81 48.19 87.29
N GLY A 336 -10.86 49.10 87.05
CA GLY A 336 -10.20 49.27 85.74
C GLY A 336 -9.44 48.01 85.30
N ALA A 337 -8.62 47.43 86.19
CA ALA A 337 -7.88 46.20 85.88
C ALA A 337 -8.80 44.99 85.59
N ARG A 338 -9.98 44.92 86.23
CA ARG A 338 -10.99 43.89 85.92
C ARG A 338 -11.66 44.13 84.57
N GLY A 339 -11.95 45.37 84.22
CA GLY A 339 -12.50 45.74 82.91
C GLY A 339 -11.56 45.38 81.76
N ASP A 340 -10.28 45.73 81.89
CA ASP A 340 -9.25 45.43 80.89
C ASP A 340 -9.04 43.91 80.71
N ALA A 341 -9.05 43.15 81.82
CA ALA A 341 -8.95 41.69 81.78
C ALA A 341 -10.16 41.01 81.12
N GLN A 342 -11.39 41.51 81.37
CA GLN A 342 -12.59 41.01 80.69
C GLN A 342 -12.56 41.32 79.19
N GLN A 343 -12.12 42.53 78.83
CA GLN A 343 -12.04 42.95 77.43
C GLN A 343 -10.97 42.14 76.66
N ALA A 344 -9.82 41.88 77.28
CA ALA A 344 -8.79 41.00 76.72
C ALA A 344 -9.31 39.58 76.51
N SER A 345 -10.07 39.03 77.47
CA SER A 345 -10.65 37.69 77.38
C SER A 345 -11.73 37.58 76.28
N GLU A 346 -12.58 38.61 76.11
CA GLU A 346 -13.55 38.65 75.01
C GLU A 346 -12.88 38.72 73.62
N ILE A 347 -11.82 39.52 73.47
CA ILE A 347 -11.07 39.62 72.22
C ILE A 347 -10.41 38.28 71.89
N LEU A 348 -9.81 37.62 72.89
CA LEU A 348 -9.21 36.29 72.75
C LEU A 348 -10.24 35.24 72.33
N ASN A 349 -11.41 35.20 72.97
CA ASN A 349 -12.48 34.27 72.57
C ASN A 349 -12.97 34.51 71.14
N ARG A 350 -13.16 35.77 70.73
CA ARG A 350 -13.53 36.09 69.33
C ARG A 350 -12.46 35.66 68.33
N GLN A 351 -11.18 35.82 68.67
CA GLN A 351 -10.07 35.39 67.80
C GLN A 351 -9.99 33.87 67.68
N VAL A 352 -10.16 33.14 68.78
CA VAL A 352 -10.20 31.66 68.79
C VAL A 352 -11.37 31.14 67.95
N GLU A 353 -12.54 31.74 68.07
CA GLU A 353 -13.72 31.34 67.31
C GLU A 353 -13.59 31.65 65.80
N SER A 354 -12.99 32.78 65.45
CA SER A 354 -12.67 33.10 64.05
C SER A 354 -11.68 32.10 63.43
N LEU A 355 -10.67 31.67 64.19
CA LEU A 355 -9.70 30.65 63.79
C LEU A 355 -10.34 29.27 63.59
N ALA A 356 -11.22 28.86 64.51
CA ALA A 356 -11.97 27.61 64.40
C ALA A 356 -12.84 27.59 63.13
N GLN A 357 -13.49 28.71 62.81
CA GLN A 357 -14.29 28.83 61.57
C GLN A 357 -13.43 28.81 60.31
N ALA A 358 -12.27 29.48 60.30
CA ALA A 358 -11.35 29.47 59.17
C ALA A 358 -10.78 28.05 58.90
N ALA A 359 -10.40 27.33 59.96
CA ALA A 359 -9.94 25.95 59.86
C ALA A 359 -11.05 25.00 59.36
N ALA A 360 -12.29 25.18 59.82
CA ALA A 360 -13.43 24.38 59.35
C ALA A 360 -13.71 24.60 57.86
N ARG A 361 -13.66 25.86 57.36
CA ARG A 361 -13.83 26.17 55.94
C ARG A 361 -12.71 25.57 55.09
N MET A 362 -11.47 25.66 55.55
CA MET A 362 -10.31 25.08 54.88
C MET A 362 -10.44 23.55 54.76
N ASN A 363 -10.86 22.87 55.83
CA ASN A 363 -11.08 21.42 55.80
C ASN A 363 -12.23 21.00 54.86
N GLN A 364 -13.33 21.76 54.82
CA GLN A 364 -14.42 21.52 53.86
C GLN A 364 -13.95 21.71 52.41
N HIS A 365 -13.14 22.74 52.15
CA HIS A 365 -12.63 23.01 50.80
C HIS A 365 -11.66 21.92 50.34
N LEU A 366 -10.76 21.46 51.22
CA LEU A 366 -9.86 20.34 50.95
C LEU A 366 -10.60 19.02 50.71
N ALA A 367 -11.67 18.74 51.47
CA ALA A 367 -12.50 17.57 51.26
C ALA A 367 -13.23 17.60 49.89
N GLY A 368 -13.77 18.77 49.51
CA GLY A 368 -14.39 18.96 48.19
C GLY A 368 -13.38 18.76 47.05
N LEU A 369 -12.19 19.32 47.19
CA LEU A 369 -11.09 19.18 46.21
C LEU A 369 -10.70 17.71 46.01
N GLY A 370 -10.60 16.93 47.10
CA GLY A 370 -10.35 15.49 47.03
C GLY A 370 -11.41 14.74 46.22
N THR A 371 -12.69 15.01 46.49
CA THR A 371 -13.78 14.35 45.74
C THR A 371 -13.84 14.72 44.26
N ASP A 372 -13.46 15.94 43.89
CA ASP A 372 -13.41 16.36 42.48
C ASP A 372 -12.23 15.75 41.73
N ILE A 373 -11.08 15.60 42.40
CA ILE A 373 -9.92 14.88 41.86
C ILE A 373 -10.28 13.41 41.60
N ASP A 374 -10.91 12.72 42.56
CA ASP A 374 -11.31 11.32 42.41
C ASP A 374 -12.27 11.11 41.23
N LYS A 375 -13.30 11.96 41.11
CA LYS A 375 -14.25 11.91 39.98
C LYS A 375 -13.56 12.15 38.63
N ARG A 376 -12.59 13.07 38.57
CA ARG A 376 -11.82 13.34 37.35
C ARG A 376 -10.96 12.13 36.97
N ILE A 377 -10.26 11.52 37.93
CA ILE A 377 -9.43 10.31 37.72
C ILE A 377 -10.28 9.15 37.19
N GLU A 378 -11.48 8.95 37.75
CA GLU A 378 -12.40 7.91 37.31
C GLU A 378 -12.90 8.16 35.87
N SER A 379 -13.28 9.41 35.55
CA SER A 379 -13.72 9.77 34.19
C SER A 379 -12.60 9.57 33.16
N MET A 380 -11.35 9.88 33.53
CA MET A 380 -10.17 9.73 32.67
C MET A 380 -9.82 8.26 32.45
N SER A 381 -9.89 7.41 33.49
CA SER A 381 -9.65 5.97 33.36
C SER A 381 -10.66 5.31 32.41
N ARG A 382 -11.95 5.65 32.53
CA ARG A 382 -12.99 5.15 31.61
C ARG A 382 -12.78 5.64 30.17
N ALA A 383 -12.33 6.87 29.98
CA ALA A 383 -12.01 7.41 28.65
C ALA A 383 -10.80 6.69 28.03
N ALA A 384 -9.76 6.40 28.83
CA ALA A 384 -8.58 5.66 28.41
C ALA A 384 -8.90 4.21 28.06
N GLU A 385 -9.72 3.51 28.84
CA GLU A 385 -10.18 2.15 28.54
C GLU A 385 -11.00 2.10 27.24
N ASN A 386 -11.90 3.06 27.03
CA ASN A 386 -12.65 3.16 25.77
C ASN A 386 -11.76 3.44 24.56
N ALA A 387 -10.75 4.31 24.71
CA ALA A 387 -9.79 4.59 23.66
C ALA A 387 -8.96 3.34 23.32
N ALA A 388 -8.47 2.62 24.34
CA ALA A 388 -7.73 1.38 24.17
C ALA A 388 -8.59 0.29 23.49
N GLY A 389 -9.85 0.15 23.89
CA GLY A 389 -10.79 -0.78 23.26
C GLY A 389 -11.05 -0.47 21.79
N ARG A 390 -11.19 0.82 21.42
CA ARG A 390 -11.36 1.24 20.03
C ARG A 390 -10.11 0.98 19.19
N VAL A 391 -8.91 1.22 19.74
CA VAL A 391 -7.64 0.91 19.07
C VAL A 391 -7.48 -0.59 18.85
N GLY A 392 -7.84 -1.42 19.84
CA GLY A 392 -7.86 -2.88 19.69
C GLY A 392 -8.83 -3.36 18.62
N ALA A 393 -10.04 -2.79 18.55
CA ALA A 393 -11.02 -3.13 17.52
C ALA A 393 -10.56 -2.73 16.10
N ILE A 394 -9.89 -1.58 15.97
CA ILE A 394 -9.28 -1.15 14.69
C ILE A 394 -8.17 -2.13 14.28
N GLY A 395 -7.29 -2.51 15.21
CA GLY A 395 -6.23 -3.50 14.97
C GLY A 395 -6.78 -4.83 14.45
N GLN A 396 -7.79 -5.39 15.11
CA GLN A 396 -8.43 -6.64 14.69
C GLN A 396 -9.16 -6.54 13.34
N SER A 397 -9.70 -5.37 13.00
CA SER A 397 -10.32 -5.14 11.70
C SER A 397 -9.26 -5.08 10.58
N PHE A 398 -8.13 -4.43 10.86
CA PHE A 398 -7.01 -4.33 9.93
C PHE A 398 -6.39 -5.70 9.65
N GLU A 399 -6.21 -6.52 10.70
CA GLU A 399 -5.68 -7.88 10.60
C GLU A 399 -6.60 -8.77 9.75
N ARG A 400 -7.92 -8.74 10.00
CA ARG A 400 -8.91 -9.45 9.15
C ARG A 400 -8.93 -8.97 7.70
N GLN A 401 -8.76 -7.67 7.46
CA GLN A 401 -8.67 -7.13 6.09
C GLN A 401 -7.38 -7.57 5.39
N ALA A 402 -6.24 -7.57 6.09
CA ALA A 402 -4.97 -8.04 5.57
C ALA A 402 -5.01 -9.53 5.20
N GLU A 403 -5.59 -10.38 6.06
CA GLU A 403 -5.83 -11.80 5.75
C GLU A 403 -6.78 -12.00 4.56
N GLY A 404 -7.82 -11.16 4.45
CA GLY A 404 -8.73 -11.18 3.30
C GLY A 404 -8.04 -10.79 1.99
N PHE A 405 -7.11 -9.83 2.05
CA PHE A 405 -6.30 -9.41 0.90
C PHE A 405 -5.27 -10.47 0.51
N GLY A 406 -4.59 -11.09 1.48
CA GLY A 406 -3.66 -12.20 1.26
C GLY A 406 -4.32 -13.37 0.54
N ARG A 407 -5.48 -13.84 1.02
CA ARG A 407 -6.24 -14.91 0.37
C ARG A 407 -6.69 -14.58 -1.07
N ALA A 408 -7.05 -13.32 -1.33
CA ALA A 408 -7.43 -12.89 -2.67
C ALA A 408 -6.23 -12.88 -3.63
N LEU A 409 -5.05 -12.46 -3.14
CA LEU A 409 -3.79 -12.52 -3.88
C LEU A 409 -3.37 -13.97 -4.20
N ASP A 410 -3.44 -14.86 -3.21
CA ASP A 410 -3.11 -16.28 -3.40
C ASP A 410 -4.03 -16.93 -4.45
N LEU A 411 -5.33 -16.62 -4.41
CA LEU A 411 -6.30 -17.13 -5.39
C LEU A 411 -6.03 -16.58 -6.80
N ALA A 412 -5.69 -15.29 -6.92
CA ALA A 412 -5.34 -14.67 -8.19
C ALA A 412 -4.05 -15.28 -8.77
N GLN A 413 -3.05 -15.53 -7.93
CA GLN A 413 -1.79 -16.16 -8.35
C GLN A 413 -2.00 -17.61 -8.78
N ALA A 414 -2.81 -18.38 -8.05
CA ALA A 414 -3.18 -19.75 -8.43
C ALA A 414 -3.93 -19.79 -9.78
N LYS A 415 -4.89 -18.89 -9.99
CA LYS A 415 -5.64 -18.80 -11.26
C LYS A 415 -4.76 -18.36 -12.43
N ALA A 416 -3.82 -17.46 -12.21
CA ALA A 416 -2.84 -17.06 -13.24
C ALA A 416 -1.92 -18.22 -13.62
N ALA A 417 -1.47 -19.02 -12.65
CA ALA A 417 -0.64 -20.21 -12.90
C ALA A 417 -1.40 -21.29 -13.68
N GLU A 418 -2.66 -21.56 -13.33
CA GLU A 418 -3.54 -22.50 -14.04
C GLU A 418 -3.76 -22.08 -15.51
N LEU A 419 -3.99 -20.78 -15.74
CA LEU A 419 -4.14 -20.22 -17.09
C LEU A 419 -2.84 -20.36 -17.90
N GLY A 420 -1.70 -20.10 -17.27
CA GLY A 420 -0.37 -20.23 -17.88
C GLY A 420 -0.06 -21.65 -18.33
N GLU A 421 -0.38 -22.65 -17.51
CA GLU A 421 -0.17 -24.06 -17.88
C GLU A 421 -1.12 -24.53 -18.98
N THR A 422 -2.38 -24.10 -18.94
CA THR A 422 -3.35 -24.43 -20.00
C THR A 422 -2.92 -23.85 -21.35
N PHE A 423 -2.48 -22.60 -21.35
CA PHE A 423 -1.96 -21.93 -22.55
C PHE A 423 -0.72 -22.64 -23.12
N ARG A 424 0.21 -23.03 -22.24
CA ARG A 424 1.41 -23.78 -22.64
C ARG A 424 1.04 -25.12 -23.28
N GLY A 425 0.07 -25.84 -22.73
CA GLY A 425 -0.43 -27.10 -23.29
C GLY A 425 -1.01 -26.94 -24.69
N GLN A 426 -1.94 -26.00 -24.88
CA GLN A 426 -2.59 -25.77 -26.17
C GLN A 426 -1.62 -25.23 -27.23
N SER A 427 -0.65 -24.38 -26.85
CA SER A 427 0.37 -23.87 -27.77
C SER A 427 1.27 -25.00 -28.30
N LEU A 428 1.64 -25.96 -27.44
CA LEU A 428 2.45 -27.11 -27.84
C LEU A 428 1.70 -28.05 -28.80
N GLU A 429 0.39 -28.21 -28.60
CA GLU A 429 -0.47 -29.02 -29.47
C GLU A 429 -0.70 -28.35 -30.84
N LEU A 430 -0.89 -27.03 -30.87
CA LEU A 430 -0.96 -26.26 -32.10
C LEU A 430 0.36 -26.31 -32.89
N ALA A 431 1.50 -26.20 -32.20
CA ALA A 431 2.82 -26.30 -32.82
C ALA A 431 3.04 -27.70 -33.45
N LYS A 432 2.69 -28.76 -32.72
CA LYS A 432 2.76 -30.14 -33.23
C LYS A 432 1.86 -30.35 -34.45
N THR A 433 0.63 -29.85 -34.40
CA THR A 433 -0.33 -29.98 -35.50
C THR A 433 0.13 -29.20 -36.74
N SER A 434 0.69 -28.01 -36.55
CA SER A 434 1.26 -27.20 -37.63
C SER A 434 2.46 -27.88 -38.29
N GLN A 435 3.33 -28.51 -37.50
CA GLN A 435 4.48 -29.25 -38.03
C GLN A 435 4.03 -30.45 -38.88
N ILE A 436 3.03 -31.21 -38.43
CA ILE A 436 2.45 -32.32 -39.21
C ILE A 436 1.83 -31.81 -40.52
N ALA A 437 1.20 -30.64 -40.51
CA ALA A 437 0.64 -30.04 -41.72
C ALA A 437 1.74 -29.64 -42.72
N LEU A 438 2.84 -29.05 -42.26
CA LEU A 438 3.98 -28.67 -43.10
C LEU A 438 4.65 -29.90 -43.73
N GLU A 439 4.93 -30.95 -42.95
CA GLU A 439 5.51 -32.20 -43.48
C GLU A 439 4.62 -32.86 -44.55
N ARG A 440 3.30 -32.77 -44.40
CA ARG A 440 2.35 -33.27 -45.41
C ARG A 440 2.36 -32.44 -46.69
N ILE A 441 2.48 -31.11 -46.58
CA ILE A 441 2.58 -30.22 -47.74
C ILE A 441 3.86 -30.55 -48.55
N ASP A 442 4.98 -30.79 -47.88
CA ASP A 442 6.23 -31.14 -48.56
C ASP A 442 6.13 -32.50 -49.28
N ARG A 443 5.52 -33.51 -48.65
CA ARG A 443 5.27 -34.81 -49.31
C ARG A 443 4.33 -34.71 -50.51
N LEU A 444 3.31 -33.86 -50.44
CA LEU A 444 2.39 -33.62 -51.56
C LEU A 444 3.11 -32.96 -52.73
N ARG A 445 3.98 -31.97 -52.46
CA ARG A 445 4.81 -31.33 -53.49
C ARG A 445 5.75 -32.32 -54.18
N GLU A 446 6.41 -33.16 -53.41
CA GLU A 446 7.32 -34.19 -53.94
C GLU A 446 6.58 -35.20 -54.83
N THR A 447 5.40 -35.67 -54.37
CA THR A 447 4.57 -36.61 -55.14
C THR A 447 4.05 -35.98 -56.44
N GLN A 448 3.63 -34.71 -56.39
CA GLN A 448 3.16 -33.98 -57.57
C GLN A 448 4.29 -33.78 -58.60
N ASN A 449 5.49 -33.42 -58.13
CA ASN A 449 6.64 -33.22 -59.01
C ASN A 449 7.05 -34.54 -59.70
N ASN A 450 7.11 -35.63 -58.93
CA ASN A 450 7.42 -36.96 -59.47
C ASN A 450 6.37 -37.43 -60.49
N SER A 451 5.07 -37.24 -60.20
CA SER A 451 4.01 -37.59 -61.15
C SER A 451 4.05 -36.77 -62.44
N THR A 452 4.42 -35.49 -62.36
CA THR A 452 4.55 -34.62 -63.54
C THR A 452 5.73 -35.06 -64.41
N ARG A 453 6.86 -35.38 -63.77
CA ARG A 453 8.07 -35.90 -64.44
C ARG A 453 7.81 -37.24 -65.12
N ASP A 454 7.14 -38.18 -64.45
CA ASP A 454 6.80 -39.49 -65.01
C ASP A 454 5.84 -39.39 -66.21
N SER A 455 4.83 -38.51 -66.12
CA SER A 455 3.92 -38.24 -67.24
C SER A 455 4.67 -37.67 -68.45
N PHE A 456 5.63 -36.77 -68.21
CA PHE A 456 6.47 -36.22 -69.27
C PHE A 456 7.35 -37.30 -69.92
N LEU A 457 8.04 -38.13 -69.14
CA LEU A 457 8.93 -39.18 -69.69
C LEU A 457 8.17 -40.15 -70.62
N ARG A 458 6.91 -40.48 -70.27
CA ARG A 458 6.04 -41.29 -71.13
C ARG A 458 5.67 -40.55 -72.42
N ALA A 459 5.25 -39.28 -72.33
CA ALA A 459 4.92 -38.48 -73.50
C ALA A 459 6.14 -38.26 -74.42
N ALA A 460 7.30 -37.95 -73.84
CA ALA A 460 8.56 -37.74 -74.55
C ALA A 460 8.97 -38.98 -75.36
N SER A 461 8.79 -40.18 -74.81
CA SER A 461 9.10 -41.43 -75.51
C SER A 461 8.28 -41.58 -76.81
N VAL A 462 6.99 -41.23 -76.78
CA VAL A 462 6.13 -41.26 -77.97
C VAL A 462 6.53 -40.19 -78.99
N MET A 463 6.82 -38.97 -78.52
CA MET A 463 7.22 -37.87 -79.41
C MET A 463 8.57 -38.11 -80.08
N ILE A 464 9.52 -38.72 -79.37
CA ILE A 464 10.83 -39.09 -79.92
C ILE A 464 10.67 -40.17 -81.01
N GLU A 465 9.76 -41.13 -80.82
CA GLU A 465 9.47 -42.14 -81.83
C GLU A 465 8.86 -41.51 -83.10
N GLU A 466 7.92 -40.58 -82.95
CA GLU A 466 7.38 -39.80 -84.07
C GLU A 466 8.46 -38.97 -84.79
N LEU A 467 9.35 -38.32 -84.03
CA LEU A 467 10.49 -37.57 -84.59
C LEU A 467 11.43 -38.49 -85.37
N ASN A 468 11.73 -39.69 -84.86
CA ASN A 468 12.54 -40.67 -85.58
C ASN A 468 11.88 -41.13 -86.89
N GLY A 469 10.54 -41.27 -86.91
CA GLY A 469 9.78 -41.55 -88.13
C GLY A 469 9.86 -40.42 -89.15
N LEU A 470 9.65 -39.18 -88.72
CA LEU A 470 9.82 -37.99 -89.58
C LEU A 470 11.26 -37.86 -90.11
N ALA A 471 12.26 -38.21 -89.31
CA ALA A 471 13.66 -38.23 -89.76
C ALA A 471 13.92 -39.25 -90.89
N LEU A 472 13.24 -40.40 -90.86
CA LEU A 472 13.29 -41.37 -91.95
C LEU A 472 12.62 -40.80 -93.22
N ASP A 473 11.46 -40.17 -93.09
CA ASP A 473 10.76 -39.58 -94.22
C ASP A 473 11.59 -38.46 -94.89
N ILE A 474 12.20 -37.60 -94.08
CA ILE A 474 13.14 -36.56 -94.53
C ILE A 474 14.31 -37.20 -95.29
N HIS A 475 14.91 -38.26 -94.73
CA HIS A 475 16.03 -38.93 -95.40
C HIS A 475 15.61 -39.52 -96.76
N SER A 476 14.41 -40.09 -96.84
CA SER A 476 13.90 -40.73 -98.06
C SER A 476 13.59 -39.71 -99.17
N LEU A 477 13.14 -38.51 -98.81
CA LEU A 477 12.83 -37.44 -99.78
C LEU A 477 14.06 -36.66 -100.27
N LEU A 478 15.21 -36.78 -99.58
CA LEU A 478 16.47 -36.16 -100.01
C LEU A 478 17.20 -36.93 -101.13
N ASP A 479 16.51 -37.85 -101.84
CA ASP A 479 17.02 -38.65 -102.97
C ASP A 479 18.30 -39.47 -102.65
N ASN A 480 18.49 -39.83 -101.38
CA ASN A 480 19.60 -40.68 -100.96
C ASN A 480 19.12 -42.13 -100.82
N GLU A 481 19.65 -43.04 -101.64
CA GLU A 481 19.46 -44.48 -101.41
C GLU A 481 19.93 -44.83 -100.00
N ILE A 482 19.04 -45.48 -99.23
CA ILE A 482 19.34 -45.93 -97.87
C ILE A 482 20.00 -47.31 -97.97
N PRO A 483 21.33 -47.43 -97.74
CA PRO A 483 22.01 -48.72 -97.70
C PRO A 483 21.41 -49.68 -96.67
N GLU A 484 21.54 -50.96 -96.98
CA GLU A 484 20.85 -52.06 -96.31
C GLU A 484 21.31 -52.25 -94.85
N ASP A 485 22.55 -51.87 -94.52
CA ASP A 485 23.10 -51.89 -93.17
C ASP A 485 22.36 -50.94 -92.21
N ILE A 486 21.92 -49.78 -92.71
CA ILE A 486 21.13 -48.82 -91.93
C ILE A 486 19.73 -49.36 -91.66
N TRP A 487 19.10 -49.99 -92.66
CA TRP A 487 17.82 -50.69 -92.47
C TRP A 487 17.93 -51.85 -91.50
N LYS A 488 19.02 -52.62 -91.56
CA LYS A 488 19.31 -53.69 -90.61
C LYS A 488 19.38 -53.15 -89.17
N ARG A 489 20.15 -52.09 -88.93
CA ARG A 489 20.28 -51.47 -87.60
C ARG A 489 18.98 -50.86 -87.08
N TYR A 490 18.16 -50.27 -87.95
CA TYR A 490 16.83 -49.78 -87.56
C TYR A 490 15.92 -50.93 -87.09
N ARG A 491 15.92 -52.06 -87.82
CA ARG A 491 15.18 -53.28 -87.43
C ARG A 491 15.70 -53.92 -86.16
N GLU A 492 17.00 -53.83 -85.90
CA GLU A 492 17.66 -54.29 -84.67
C GLU A 492 17.43 -53.36 -83.46
N GLY A 493 16.78 -52.19 -83.66
CA GLY A 493 16.31 -51.32 -82.57
C GLY A 493 16.97 -49.94 -82.48
N ASP A 494 17.92 -49.57 -83.35
CA ASP A 494 18.52 -48.22 -83.39
C ASP A 494 17.56 -47.23 -84.09
N ARG A 495 16.47 -46.85 -83.40
CA ARG A 495 15.40 -45.99 -83.96
C ARG A 495 15.89 -44.62 -84.42
N SER A 496 16.94 -44.09 -83.78
CA SER A 496 17.54 -42.80 -84.14
C SER A 496 18.62 -42.86 -85.21
N ILE A 497 18.84 -44.01 -85.85
CA ILE A 497 19.89 -44.16 -86.87
C ILE A 497 19.72 -43.18 -88.05
N PHE A 498 18.48 -42.88 -88.46
CA PHE A 498 18.19 -41.95 -89.55
C PHE A 498 18.46 -40.50 -89.15
N ALA A 499 17.99 -40.08 -87.98
CA ALA A 499 18.28 -38.76 -87.43
C ALA A 499 19.80 -38.55 -87.25
N ARG A 500 20.49 -39.56 -86.69
CA ARG A 500 21.94 -39.56 -86.52
C ARG A 500 22.68 -39.50 -87.85
N ARG A 501 22.20 -40.18 -88.89
CA ARG A 501 22.83 -40.17 -90.22
C ARG A 501 22.64 -38.85 -90.94
N LEU A 502 21.42 -38.29 -90.93
CA LEU A 502 21.14 -36.96 -91.46
C LEU A 502 22.01 -35.89 -90.79
N PHE A 503 22.25 -36.02 -89.48
CA PHE A 503 23.17 -35.15 -88.76
C PHE A 503 24.65 -35.43 -89.06
N ARG A 504 25.07 -36.70 -89.16
CA ARG A 504 26.49 -37.10 -89.29
C ARG A 504 27.05 -36.80 -90.68
N ASN A 505 26.22 -36.83 -91.71
CA ASN A 505 26.56 -36.39 -93.07
C ASN A 505 26.58 -34.85 -93.13
N LYS A 506 27.39 -34.21 -92.26
CA LYS A 506 27.55 -32.74 -92.16
C LYS A 506 28.24 -32.12 -93.37
N ASP A 507 28.63 -32.92 -94.36
CA ASP A 507 29.33 -32.43 -95.52
C ASP A 507 28.45 -31.41 -96.25
N SER A 508 29.11 -30.42 -96.84
CA SER A 508 28.61 -29.17 -97.42
C SER A 508 27.40 -29.28 -98.38
N TYR A 509 26.89 -30.48 -98.63
CA TYR A 509 25.78 -30.80 -99.50
C TYR A 509 24.42 -30.92 -98.78
N VAL A 510 24.36 -31.41 -97.53
CA VAL A 510 23.06 -31.70 -96.88
C VAL A 510 22.29 -30.43 -96.51
N ILE A 511 22.96 -29.40 -95.98
CA ILE A 511 22.30 -28.12 -95.62
C ILE A 511 21.75 -27.42 -96.89
N PRO A 512 22.54 -27.21 -97.97
CA PRO A 512 22.00 -26.65 -99.21
C PRO A 512 20.95 -27.54 -99.89
N ALA A 513 21.04 -28.86 -99.75
CA ALA A 513 20.03 -29.78 -100.28
C ALA A 513 18.71 -29.67 -99.51
N ILE A 514 18.76 -29.57 -98.18
CA ILE A 514 17.58 -29.31 -97.35
C ILE A 514 16.97 -27.96 -97.74
N GLU A 515 17.77 -26.89 -97.82
CA GLU A 515 17.30 -25.55 -98.23
C GLU A 515 16.64 -25.56 -99.60
N GLN A 516 17.29 -26.16 -100.60
CA GLN A 516 16.80 -26.21 -101.97
C GLN A 516 15.53 -27.06 -102.08
N ARG A 517 15.47 -28.22 -101.41
CA ARG A 517 14.30 -29.10 -101.42
C ARG A 517 13.14 -28.49 -100.65
N TYR A 518 13.41 -27.85 -99.52
CA TYR A 518 12.40 -27.16 -98.73
C TYR A 518 11.70 -26.02 -99.49
N GLN A 519 12.39 -25.35 -100.41
CA GLN A 519 11.80 -24.32 -101.27
C GLN A 519 11.05 -24.87 -102.49
N ARG A 520 11.41 -26.08 -102.96
CA ARG A 520 10.92 -26.62 -104.24
C ARG A 520 9.92 -27.76 -104.11
N ASP A 521 9.92 -28.46 -102.99
CA ASP A 521 9.09 -29.63 -102.71
C ASP A 521 8.21 -29.37 -101.48
N GLU A 522 6.91 -29.16 -101.73
CA GLU A 522 5.90 -28.88 -100.71
C GLU A 522 5.75 -30.04 -99.71
N ARG A 523 5.94 -31.29 -100.15
CA ARG A 523 5.87 -32.46 -99.26
C ARG A 523 7.07 -32.50 -98.32
N PHE A 524 8.27 -32.19 -98.82
CA PHE A 524 9.46 -32.10 -97.98
C PHE A 524 9.34 -30.95 -96.97
N HIS A 525 8.84 -29.80 -97.41
CA HIS A 525 8.55 -28.65 -96.56
C HIS A 525 7.66 -29.03 -95.37
N ASP A 526 6.52 -29.66 -95.63
CA ASP A 526 5.56 -30.05 -94.59
C ASP A 526 6.12 -31.09 -93.60
N ILE A 527 6.98 -32.02 -94.04
CA ILE A 527 7.62 -32.98 -93.14
C ILE A 527 8.66 -32.30 -92.24
N VAL A 528 9.48 -31.38 -92.78
CA VAL A 528 10.46 -30.62 -92.00
C VAL A 528 9.77 -29.70 -90.99
N ASP A 529 8.68 -29.03 -91.38
CA ASP A 529 7.90 -28.16 -90.48
C ASP A 529 7.26 -28.97 -89.34
N ARG A 530 6.71 -30.15 -89.66
CA ARG A 530 6.18 -31.07 -88.64
C ARG A 530 7.28 -31.56 -87.70
N TYR A 531 8.47 -31.86 -88.20
CA TYR A 531 9.62 -32.25 -87.39
C TYR A 531 10.01 -31.15 -86.40
N ILE A 532 10.16 -29.92 -86.90
CA ILE A 532 10.51 -28.74 -86.09
C ILE A 532 9.47 -28.50 -85.01
N LYS A 533 8.19 -28.42 -85.39
CA LYS A 533 7.10 -28.17 -84.47
C LYS A 533 7.00 -29.24 -83.39
N LYS A 534 7.11 -30.52 -83.77
CA LYS A 534 7.05 -31.64 -82.82
C LYS A 534 8.21 -31.60 -81.82
N PHE A 535 9.39 -31.19 -82.26
CA PHE A 535 10.54 -31.01 -81.37
C PHE A 535 10.36 -29.81 -80.42
N GLU A 536 9.83 -28.69 -80.90
CA GLU A 536 9.50 -27.52 -80.07
C GLU A 536 8.40 -27.83 -79.03
N ASP A 537 7.41 -28.63 -79.40
CA ASP A 537 6.39 -29.14 -78.48
C ASP A 537 7.02 -30.00 -77.37
N LEU A 538 8.00 -30.86 -77.74
CA LEU A 538 8.76 -31.67 -76.79
C LEU A 538 9.58 -30.81 -75.81
N LEU A 539 10.24 -29.75 -76.29
CA LEU A 539 10.97 -28.80 -75.43
C LEU A 539 10.03 -28.04 -74.49
N THR A 540 8.89 -27.59 -74.99
CA THR A 540 7.87 -26.87 -74.20
C THR A 540 7.32 -27.76 -73.08
N GLN A 541 7.10 -29.04 -73.36
CA GLN A 541 6.66 -30.00 -72.35
C GLN A 541 7.76 -30.33 -71.34
N SER A 542 9.03 -30.39 -71.77
CA SER A 542 10.16 -30.58 -70.87
C SER A 542 10.30 -29.42 -69.88
N ALA A 543 10.15 -28.17 -70.34
CA ALA A 543 10.26 -26.99 -69.47
C ALA A 543 9.18 -26.94 -68.39
N LYS A 544 8.00 -27.53 -68.65
CA LYS A 544 6.91 -27.64 -67.66
C LYS A 544 7.15 -28.73 -66.63
N ALA A 545 7.83 -29.81 -67.03
CA ALA A 545 8.05 -30.98 -66.18
C ALA A 545 9.37 -30.92 -65.39
N ASP A 546 10.33 -30.12 -65.84
CA ASP A 546 11.64 -29.97 -65.21
C ASP A 546 12.15 -28.52 -65.29
N PRO A 547 11.80 -27.67 -64.31
CA PRO A 547 12.23 -26.28 -64.25
C PRO A 547 13.74 -26.10 -64.09
N GLU A 548 14.47 -27.14 -63.62
CA GLU A 548 15.93 -27.13 -63.46
C GLU A 548 16.67 -27.40 -64.79
N ALA A 549 15.93 -27.59 -65.89
CA ALA A 549 16.41 -27.71 -67.27
C ALA A 549 17.35 -28.91 -67.54
N VAL A 550 17.44 -29.88 -66.64
CA VAL A 550 18.30 -31.07 -66.81
C VAL A 550 17.80 -31.97 -67.94
N LEU A 551 16.49 -32.21 -67.99
CA LEU A 551 15.83 -32.98 -69.06
C LEU A 551 15.87 -32.26 -70.41
N ASN A 552 15.79 -30.93 -70.40
CA ASN A 552 15.84 -30.11 -71.60
C ASN A 552 17.20 -30.25 -72.33
N ALA A 553 18.31 -30.16 -71.57
CA ALA A 553 19.66 -30.37 -72.12
C ALA A 553 19.86 -31.77 -72.71
N ALA A 554 19.29 -32.81 -72.10
CA ALA A 554 19.37 -34.19 -72.61
C ALA A 554 18.62 -34.37 -73.95
N ILE A 555 17.47 -33.70 -74.12
CA ILE A 555 16.66 -33.78 -75.35
C ILE A 555 17.34 -33.06 -76.51
N ILE A 556 17.93 -31.88 -76.28
CA ILE A 556 18.67 -31.13 -77.30
C ILE A 556 19.92 -31.89 -77.76
N THR A 557 20.60 -32.59 -76.85
CA THR A 557 21.83 -33.34 -77.15
C THR A 557 21.59 -34.73 -77.77
N ALA A 558 20.35 -35.22 -77.76
CA ALA A 558 19.94 -36.45 -78.44
C ALA A 558 20.05 -36.34 -79.97
N ASP A 559 20.08 -37.48 -80.67
CA ASP A 559 20.22 -37.49 -82.14
C ASP A 559 19.07 -36.76 -82.86
N VAL A 560 17.85 -36.81 -82.32
CA VAL A 560 16.70 -36.03 -82.80
C VAL A 560 16.87 -34.53 -82.57
N GLY A 561 17.43 -34.11 -81.44
CA GLY A 561 17.71 -32.69 -81.17
C GLY A 561 18.84 -32.14 -82.02
N LYS A 562 19.87 -32.94 -82.27
CA LYS A 562 20.94 -32.61 -83.22
C LYS A 562 20.43 -32.40 -84.63
N LEU A 563 19.49 -33.23 -85.09
CA LEU A 563 18.83 -33.03 -86.38
C LEU A 563 17.96 -31.77 -86.40
N TYR A 564 17.23 -31.46 -85.32
CA TYR A 564 16.49 -30.21 -85.17
C TYR A 564 17.40 -28.99 -85.35
N LEU A 565 18.57 -28.98 -84.71
CA LEU A 565 19.53 -27.87 -84.84
C LEU A 565 20.03 -27.70 -86.28
N VAL A 566 20.22 -28.80 -87.02
CA VAL A 566 20.60 -28.74 -88.45
C VAL A 566 19.46 -28.19 -89.30
N MET A 567 18.22 -28.62 -89.04
CA MET A 567 17.03 -28.13 -89.76
C MET A 567 16.80 -26.65 -89.50
N ALA A 568 16.77 -26.22 -88.23
CA ALA A 568 16.62 -24.83 -87.83
C ALA A 568 17.69 -23.94 -88.49
N LYS A 569 18.96 -24.38 -88.45
CA LYS A 569 20.08 -23.69 -89.09
C LYS A 569 19.91 -23.58 -90.61
N SER A 570 19.50 -24.65 -91.28
CA SER A 570 19.28 -24.67 -92.74
C SER A 570 18.14 -23.73 -93.14
N LEU A 571 17.14 -23.54 -92.28
CA LEU A 571 16.01 -22.64 -92.55
C LEU A 571 16.26 -21.18 -92.13
N GLY A 572 17.49 -20.82 -91.74
CA GLY A 572 17.81 -19.48 -91.24
C GLY A 572 17.11 -19.11 -89.93
N ARG A 573 16.51 -20.10 -89.24
CA ARG A 573 15.98 -19.94 -87.88
C ARG A 573 17.16 -20.13 -86.94
N SER A 574 17.81 -19.05 -86.55
CA SER A 574 18.79 -19.09 -85.46
C SER A 574 18.11 -19.73 -84.25
N ALA A 575 18.59 -20.91 -83.83
CA ALA A 575 18.31 -21.45 -82.52
C ALA A 575 19.01 -20.53 -81.51
N GLU A 576 18.36 -19.43 -81.15
CA GLU A 576 18.80 -18.58 -80.05
C GLU A 576 18.62 -19.35 -78.74
N ASN A 577 19.69 -19.31 -77.95
CA ASN A 577 19.80 -19.88 -76.61
C ASN A 577 18.81 -19.25 -75.64
#